data_AF-A0A9E4QX84-F1
#
_entry.id   AF-A0A9E4QX84-F1
#
_cell.length_a   1.000
_cell.length_b   1.000
_cell.length_c   1.000
_cell.angle_alpha   90.00
_cell.angle_beta   90.00
_cell.angle_gamma   90.00
#
_symmetry.space_group_name_H-M   'P 1'
#
loop_
_entity.id
_entity.type
_entity.pdbx_description
1 polymer ?
#
loop_
_entity_poly.entity_id
_entity_poly.type
_entity_poly.pdbx_seq_one_letter_code
_entity_poly.pdbx_strand_id
1 'polypeptide(L)'
;MASSGTTESAPPWDKLGRAIRGTQAFFRQNQYTGGYWWGVLESNPTMEAEYLLLSHFLGKEDPERWRKIRNNILKKQREDGSWGQYYQAPGDLSISVECYFALKLQGCSPESDALIKARDFILSRGGVPN
;
A
#
# COMPACT_ATOMS: atom_id res chain seq x y z
N MET A 1 -13.13 -50.35 33.21
CA MET A 1 -11.90 -49.54 33.27
C MET A 1 -11.83 -48.68 32.02
N ALA A 2 -12.09 -47.39 32.13
CA ALA A 2 -11.72 -46.38 31.14
C ALA A 2 -11.65 -45.04 31.89
N SER A 3 -10.44 -44.57 32.19
CA SER A 3 -10.24 -43.24 32.75
C SER A 3 -10.29 -42.23 31.60
N SER A 4 -11.32 -41.40 31.61
CA SER A 4 -11.41 -40.22 30.74
C SER A 4 -10.42 -39.18 31.25
N GLY A 5 -9.24 -39.10 30.64
CA GLY A 5 -8.26 -38.05 30.90
C GLY A 5 -8.78 -36.72 30.38
N THR A 6 -9.13 -35.81 31.29
CA THR A 6 -9.35 -34.40 31.00
C THR A 6 -8.01 -33.77 30.61
N THR A 7 -7.86 -33.37 29.34
CA THR A 7 -6.76 -32.53 28.89
C THR A 7 -6.85 -31.17 29.57
N GLU A 8 -6.05 -30.98 30.60
CA GLU A 8 -5.96 -29.71 31.33
C GLU A 8 -5.29 -28.67 30.41
N SER A 9 -6.10 -27.75 29.87
CA SER A 9 -5.58 -26.68 29.02
C SER A 9 -4.74 -25.71 29.84
N ALA A 10 -3.52 -25.42 29.41
CA ALA A 10 -2.61 -24.49 30.08
C ALA A 10 -3.32 -23.18 30.50
N PRO A 11 -3.04 -22.65 31.70
CA PRO A 11 -3.74 -21.50 32.24
C PRO A 11 -3.64 -20.28 31.30
N PRO A 12 -4.67 -19.41 31.25
CA PRO A 12 -4.72 -18.28 30.33
C PRO A 12 -3.49 -17.36 30.40
N TRP A 13 -2.87 -17.24 31.58
CA TRP A 13 -1.70 -16.41 31.84
C TRP A 13 -0.43 -16.90 31.12
N ASP A 14 -0.33 -18.19 30.78
CA ASP A 14 0.80 -18.72 30.01
C ASP A 14 0.80 -18.22 28.56
N LYS A 15 -0.39 -18.07 27.97
CA LYS A 15 -0.54 -17.49 26.62
C LYS A 15 -0.14 -16.02 26.63
N LEU A 16 -0.60 -15.26 27.63
CA LEU A 16 -0.23 -13.86 27.80
C LEU A 16 1.28 -13.68 28.00
N GLY A 17 1.89 -14.47 28.89
CA GLY A 17 3.33 -14.40 29.15
C GLY A 17 4.17 -14.72 27.92
N ARG A 18 3.73 -15.69 27.09
CA ARG A 18 4.38 -15.97 25.80
C ARG A 18 4.24 -14.81 24.82
N ALA A 19 3.05 -14.20 24.71
CA ALA A 19 2.82 -13.05 23.83
C ALA A 19 3.72 -11.87 24.20
N ILE A 20 3.79 -11.51 25.50
CA ILE A 20 4.66 -10.43 25.98
C ILE A 20 6.13 -10.68 25.63
N ARG A 21 6.65 -11.88 25.94
CA ARG A 21 8.05 -12.22 25.64
C ARG A 21 8.33 -12.19 24.13
N GLY A 22 7.39 -12.70 23.32
CA GLY A 22 7.48 -12.66 21.86
C GLY A 22 7.55 -11.24 21.32
N THR A 23 6.64 -10.36 21.73
CA THR A 23 6.62 -8.95 21.31
C THR A 23 7.89 -8.21 21.72
N GLN A 24 8.35 -8.40 22.96
CA GLN A 24 9.61 -7.79 23.41
C GLN A 24 10.81 -8.29 22.62
N ALA A 25 10.87 -9.60 22.31
CA ALA A 25 11.92 -10.17 21.49
C ALA A 25 11.89 -9.58 20.07
N PHE A 26 10.71 -9.45 19.47
CA PHE A 26 10.53 -8.84 18.15
C PHE A 26 11.06 -7.39 18.13
N PHE A 27 10.65 -6.54 19.07
CA PHE A 27 11.14 -5.15 19.08
C PHE A 27 12.65 -5.08 19.33
N ARG A 28 13.21 -5.87 20.27
CA ARG A 28 14.67 -5.91 20.48
C ARG A 28 15.44 -6.35 19.24
N GLN A 29 14.93 -7.34 18.50
CA GLN A 29 15.57 -7.84 17.27
C GLN A 29 15.50 -6.84 16.11
N ASN A 30 14.50 -5.96 16.09
CA ASN A 30 14.30 -4.96 15.03
C ASN A 30 14.77 -3.55 15.43
N GLN A 31 15.45 -3.42 16.57
CA GLN A 31 16.04 -2.14 16.98
C GLN A 31 17.35 -1.91 16.23
N TYR A 32 17.54 -0.70 15.72
CA TYR A 32 18.81 -0.30 15.12
C TYR A 32 19.89 -0.19 16.20
N THR A 33 21.17 -0.30 15.81
CA THR A 33 22.31 -0.17 16.74
C THR A 33 22.34 1.16 17.49
N GLY A 34 21.76 2.22 16.90
CA GLY A 34 21.59 3.53 17.54
C GLY A 34 20.42 3.63 18.54
N GLY A 35 19.71 2.54 18.81
CA GLY A 35 18.65 2.48 19.81
C GLY A 35 17.25 2.91 19.33
N TYR A 36 17.08 3.30 18.07
CA TYR A 36 15.77 3.66 17.52
C TYR A 36 15.11 2.50 16.75
N TRP A 37 13.81 2.66 16.48
CA TRP A 37 13.07 1.85 15.51
C TRP A 37 12.72 2.69 14.30
N TRP A 38 12.83 2.10 13.12
CA TRP A 38 12.41 2.75 11.89
C TRP A 38 11.52 1.79 11.12
N GLY A 39 10.25 2.17 10.99
CA GLY A 39 9.27 1.48 10.18
C GLY A 39 8.90 2.31 8.95
N VAL A 40 8.38 1.62 7.93
CA VAL A 40 7.78 2.29 6.78
C VAL A 40 6.51 3.00 7.23
N LEU A 41 6.42 4.30 6.96
CA LEU A 41 5.17 5.05 7.09
C LEU A 41 4.44 5.00 5.74
N GLU A 42 3.43 4.14 5.66
CA GLU A 42 2.59 4.04 4.47
C GLU A 42 1.50 5.12 4.49
N SER A 43 1.25 5.73 3.33
CA SER A 43 0.14 6.67 3.10
C SER A 43 -0.69 6.22 1.88
N ASN A 44 -1.05 7.14 1.01
CA ASN A 44 -1.74 6.90 -0.25
C ASN A 44 -0.73 6.91 -1.42
N PRO A 45 -1.12 6.50 -2.64
CA PRO A 45 -0.22 6.42 -3.78
C PRO A 45 0.10 7.77 -4.46
N THR A 46 -0.34 8.91 -3.92
CA THR A 46 -0.05 10.21 -4.55
C THR A 46 1.42 10.57 -4.43
N MET A 47 2.08 10.22 -3.32
CA MET A 47 3.53 10.44 -3.16
C MET A 47 4.34 9.79 -4.29
N GLU A 48 3.96 8.58 -4.69
CA GLU A 48 4.52 7.88 -5.85
C GLU A 48 4.18 8.55 -7.18
N ALA A 49 2.91 8.92 -7.38
CA ALA A 49 2.45 9.56 -8.61
C ALA A 49 3.15 10.92 -8.82
N GLU A 50 3.09 11.79 -7.81
CA GLU A 50 3.73 13.11 -7.77
C GLU A 50 5.24 13.02 -7.99
N TYR A 51 5.92 11.99 -7.45
CA TYR A 51 7.34 11.78 -7.71
C TYR A 51 7.62 11.53 -9.20
N LEU A 52 6.80 10.70 -9.88
CA LEU A 52 6.94 10.47 -11.32
C LEU A 52 6.71 11.76 -12.12
N LEU A 53 5.66 12.51 -11.77
CA LEU A 53 5.33 13.78 -12.42
C LEU A 53 6.46 14.81 -12.23
N LEU A 54 6.96 14.97 -11.01
CA LEU A 54 8.03 15.90 -10.68
C LEU A 54 9.36 15.52 -11.34
N SER A 55 9.74 14.24 -11.28
CA SER A 55 11.01 13.79 -11.88
C SER A 55 10.99 13.90 -13.40
N HIS A 56 9.85 13.66 -14.04
CA HIS A 56 9.69 13.90 -15.47
C HIS A 56 9.80 15.39 -15.80
N PHE A 57 9.08 16.25 -15.06
CA PHE A 57 9.13 17.70 -15.24
C PHE A 57 10.56 18.26 -15.10
N LEU A 58 11.35 17.72 -14.17
CA LEU A 58 12.74 18.12 -13.95
C LEU A 58 13.75 17.47 -14.90
N GLY A 59 13.32 16.58 -15.81
CA GLY A 59 14.22 15.81 -16.68
C GLY A 59 15.14 14.85 -15.92
N LYS A 60 14.75 14.40 -14.72
CA LYS A 60 15.51 13.52 -13.83
C LYS A 60 14.96 12.10 -13.86
N GLU A 61 14.90 11.55 -15.06
CA GLU A 61 14.33 10.22 -15.28
C GLU A 61 15.27 9.13 -14.75
N ASP A 62 14.72 8.18 -13.99
CA ASP A 62 15.40 6.96 -13.53
C ASP A 62 14.53 5.77 -13.94
N PRO A 63 14.80 5.13 -15.10
CA PRO A 63 13.92 4.12 -15.66
C PRO A 63 13.62 2.95 -14.72
N GLU A 64 14.60 2.52 -13.91
CA GLU A 64 14.42 1.38 -13.02
C GLU A 64 13.60 1.75 -11.78
N ARG A 65 13.85 2.94 -11.21
CA ARG A 65 13.02 3.47 -10.13
C ARG A 65 11.60 3.74 -10.60
N TRP A 66 11.44 4.35 -11.76
CA TRP A 66 10.14 4.63 -12.37
C TRP A 66 9.33 3.37 -12.60
N ARG A 67 9.95 2.32 -13.14
CA ARG A 67 9.33 1.00 -13.31
C ARG A 67 8.83 0.44 -11.97
N LYS A 68 9.63 0.52 -10.91
CA LYS A 68 9.23 0.05 -9.56
C LYS A 68 8.06 0.86 -8.99
N ILE A 69 8.09 2.19 -9.14
CA ILE A 69 7.04 3.08 -8.66
C ILE A 69 5.73 2.82 -9.42
N ARG A 70 5.78 2.74 -10.75
CA ARG A 70 4.63 2.38 -11.61
C ARG A 70 4.00 1.06 -11.17
N ASN A 71 4.82 0.04 -10.95
CA ASN A 71 4.34 -1.27 -10.49
C ASN A 71 3.69 -1.18 -9.10
N ASN A 72 4.21 -0.32 -8.21
CA ASN A 72 3.61 -0.11 -6.89
C ASN A 72 2.26 0.60 -6.97
N ILE A 73 2.13 1.62 -7.83
CA ILE A 73 0.85 2.31 -8.08
C ILE A 73 -0.18 1.28 -8.60
N LEU A 74 0.17 0.47 -9.60
CA LEU A 74 -0.71 -0.58 -10.13
C LEU A 74 -1.08 -1.62 -9.06
N LYS A 75 -0.15 -2.02 -8.20
CA LYS A 75 -0.41 -2.97 -7.10
C LYS A 75 -1.43 -2.43 -6.10
N LYS A 76 -1.46 -1.11 -5.89
CA LYS A 76 -2.40 -0.44 -4.98
C LYS A 76 -3.76 -0.13 -5.62
N GLN A 77 -3.93 -0.41 -6.91
CA GLN A 77 -5.20 -0.20 -7.61
C GLN A 77 -6.27 -1.17 -7.10
N ARG A 78 -7.49 -0.67 -6.93
CA ARG A 78 -8.64 -1.45 -6.49
C ARG A 78 -9.32 -2.15 -7.66
N GLU A 79 -10.22 -3.08 -7.35
CA GLU A 79 -10.95 -3.86 -8.37
C GLU A 79 -11.80 -2.99 -9.31
N ASP A 80 -12.35 -1.88 -8.78
CA ASP A 80 -13.13 -0.87 -9.51
C ASP A 80 -12.24 0.12 -10.30
N GLY A 81 -10.92 -0.04 -10.26
CA GLY A 81 -9.94 0.80 -10.95
C GLY A 81 -9.50 2.05 -10.18
N SER A 82 -10.07 2.33 -9.02
CA SER A 82 -9.76 3.51 -8.23
C SER A 82 -8.56 3.32 -7.30
N TRP A 83 -8.11 4.43 -6.70
CA TRP A 83 -7.21 4.46 -5.55
C TRP A 83 -7.84 5.27 -4.42
N GLY A 84 -7.48 4.97 -3.16
CA GLY A 84 -8.10 5.56 -1.97
C GLY A 84 -7.09 6.14 -0.98
N GLN A 85 -7.60 6.91 0.00
CA GLN A 85 -6.82 7.67 0.97
C GLN A 85 -6.08 6.80 2.01
N TYR A 86 -6.66 5.66 2.39
CA TYR A 86 -6.10 4.75 3.40
C TYR A 86 -6.47 3.30 3.07
N TYR A 87 -5.93 2.35 3.84
CA TYR A 87 -6.18 0.92 3.64
C TYR A 87 -7.69 0.62 3.63
N GLN A 88 -8.17 0.06 2.53
CA GLN A 88 -9.59 -0.26 2.28
C GLN A 88 -10.56 0.94 2.18
N ALA A 89 -10.08 2.19 2.15
CA ALA A 89 -10.92 3.37 1.88
C ALA A 89 -11.67 3.25 0.54
N PRO A 90 -12.85 3.89 0.38
CA PRO A 90 -13.47 4.07 -0.93
C PRO A 90 -12.52 4.77 -1.92
N GLY A 91 -12.78 4.59 -3.22
CA GLY A 91 -12.05 5.30 -4.26
C GLY A 91 -12.18 6.83 -4.11
N ASP A 92 -11.07 7.52 -4.30
CA ASP A 92 -10.94 8.97 -4.24
C ASP A 92 -10.65 9.53 -5.64
N LEU A 93 -11.36 10.61 -6.02
CA LEU A 93 -11.24 11.20 -7.34
C LEU A 93 -9.84 11.81 -7.58
N SER A 94 -9.32 12.61 -6.65
CA SER A 94 -8.02 13.29 -6.81
C SER A 94 -6.90 12.27 -6.93
N ILE A 95 -6.86 11.32 -5.99
CA ILE A 95 -5.83 10.27 -5.99
C ILE A 95 -5.89 9.46 -7.29
N SER A 96 -7.10 9.11 -7.75
CA SER A 96 -7.27 8.32 -8.97
C SER A 96 -6.82 9.08 -10.22
N VAL A 97 -7.10 10.37 -10.30
CA VAL A 97 -6.63 11.24 -11.39
C VAL A 97 -5.10 11.30 -11.42
N GLU A 98 -4.47 11.54 -10.28
CA GLU A 98 -3.01 11.63 -10.19
C GLU A 98 -2.32 10.31 -10.57
N CYS A 99 -2.83 9.18 -10.04
CA CYS A 99 -2.32 7.86 -10.36
C CYS A 99 -2.50 7.53 -11.85
N TYR A 100 -3.70 7.78 -12.40
CA TYR A 100 -3.97 7.57 -13.82
C TYR A 100 -3.03 8.38 -14.71
N PHE A 101 -2.83 9.66 -14.38
CA PHE A 101 -1.96 10.54 -15.15
C PHE A 101 -0.49 10.10 -15.07
N ALA A 102 0.01 9.79 -13.88
CA ALA A 102 1.37 9.29 -13.69
C ALA A 102 1.61 7.96 -14.44
N LEU A 103 0.65 7.04 -14.43
CA LEU A 103 0.75 5.79 -15.18
C LEU A 103 0.79 6.03 -16.70
N LYS A 104 -0.08 6.91 -17.21
CA LYS A 104 -0.11 7.26 -18.63
C LYS A 104 1.21 7.92 -19.06
N LEU A 105 1.77 8.80 -18.22
CA LEU A 105 3.08 9.42 -18.42
C LEU A 105 4.20 8.37 -18.51
N GLN A 106 4.12 7.32 -17.70
CA GLN A 106 5.05 6.17 -17.70
C GLN A 106 4.81 5.17 -18.83
N GLY A 107 4.04 5.56 -19.86
CA GLY A 107 3.80 4.76 -21.06
C GLY A 107 2.81 3.62 -20.88
N CYS A 108 2.03 3.58 -19.78
CA CYS A 108 0.91 2.65 -19.69
C CYS A 108 -0.13 2.99 -20.76
N SER A 109 -0.57 1.98 -21.53
CA SER A 109 -1.60 2.18 -22.55
C SER A 109 -2.91 2.61 -21.89
N PRO A 110 -3.57 3.68 -22.38
CA PRO A 110 -4.90 4.07 -21.92
C PRO A 110 -5.96 3.01 -22.22
N GLU A 111 -5.66 2.07 -23.12
CA GLU A 111 -6.53 0.93 -23.46
C GLU A 111 -6.21 -0.35 -22.68
N SER A 112 -5.31 -0.28 -21.70
CA SER A 112 -5.13 -1.39 -20.76
C SER A 112 -6.29 -1.45 -19.77
N ASP A 113 -6.70 -2.66 -19.36
CA ASP A 113 -7.80 -2.87 -18.41
C ASP A 113 -7.69 -1.99 -17.15
N ALA A 114 -6.46 -1.86 -16.62
CA ALA A 114 -6.17 -1.01 -15.46
C ALA A 114 -6.53 0.46 -15.71
N LEU A 115 -6.10 1.04 -16.84
CA LEU A 115 -6.34 2.44 -17.15
C LEU A 115 -7.78 2.69 -17.62
N ILE A 116 -8.41 1.73 -18.30
CA ILE A 116 -9.84 1.82 -18.65
C ILE A 116 -10.68 1.93 -17.38
N LYS A 117 -10.51 1.02 -16.41
CA LYS A 117 -11.27 1.06 -15.16
C LYS A 117 -11.03 2.34 -14.37
N ALA A 118 -9.78 2.78 -14.29
CA ALA A 118 -9.44 4.05 -13.64
C ALA A 118 -10.13 5.24 -14.31
N ARG A 119 -10.09 5.31 -15.65
CA ARG A 119 -10.79 6.34 -16.44
C ARG A 119 -12.30 6.31 -16.20
N ASP A 120 -12.91 5.13 -16.25
CA ASP A 120 -14.35 4.97 -16.06
C ASP A 120 -14.76 5.42 -14.65
N PHE A 121 -13.97 5.04 -13.62
CA PHE A 121 -14.15 5.55 -12.26
C PHE A 121 -14.04 7.08 -12.21
N ILE A 122 -12.99 7.67 -12.76
CA ILE A 122 -12.76 9.12 -12.76
C ILE A 122 -13.93 9.86 -13.42
N LEU A 123 -14.36 9.41 -14.59
CA LEU A 123 -15.47 10.01 -15.34
C LEU A 123 -16.80 9.86 -14.59
N SER A 124 -17.05 8.72 -13.94
CA SER A 124 -18.24 8.51 -13.10
C SER A 124 -18.33 9.48 -11.91
N ARG A 125 -17.20 10.07 -11.50
CA ARG A 125 -17.07 11.00 -10.38
C ARG A 125 -17.00 12.47 -10.80
N GLY A 126 -17.18 12.77 -12.09
CA GLY A 126 -17.19 14.14 -12.63
C GLY A 126 -15.87 14.58 -13.27
N GLY A 127 -14.82 13.76 -13.23
CA GLY A 127 -13.54 14.06 -13.87
C GLY A 127 -12.80 15.27 -13.30
N VAL A 128 -11.90 15.83 -14.11
CA VAL A 128 -11.18 17.08 -13.80
C VAL A 128 -12.02 18.25 -14.31
N PRO A 129 -12.28 19.29 -13.50
CA PRO A 129 -12.99 20.48 -13.95
C PRO A 129 -12.28 21.16 -15.12
N ASN A 130 -13.06 21.74 -16.04
CA ASN A 130 -12.56 22.58 -17.13
C ASN A 130 -12.25 23.99 -16.65
#